data_AF-A0A371DBP1-F1
#
_entry.id   AF-A0A371DBP1-F1
#
_cell.length_a   1.000
_cell.length_b   1.000
_cell.length_c   1.000
_cell.angle_alpha   90.00
_cell.angle_beta   90.00
_cell.angle_gamma   90.00
#
_symmetry.space_group_name_H-M   'P 1'
#
loop_
_entity.id
_entity.type
_entity.pdbx_description
1 polymer ?
#
loop_
_entity_poly.entity_id
_entity_poly.type
_entity_poly.pdbx_seq_one_letter_code
_entity_poly.pdbx_strand_id
1 'polypeptide(L)'
;MVFIKSFAAVALFSYLAVAAPVRREVPQEHSHEPILTAVRATLNLNNPDKIQDPVFALLGDAAAAAGAGNIKNLACLQQAVADQAFTNAKAAGDVNGMVNALLFRAIERNTGKVGLASALCNETAKNPEIAAITQHQDPASPNAAATNKAIVLELAKQIASVGGDPLDALKSGTFAPGDLNDNTGKGNSCDDANDPNGCIFTQNLLVEDATADEIKAAVAGVSSGNNAAASAR
;
A
#
# COMPACT_ATOMS: atom_id res chain seq x y z
N MET A 1 -80.94 -14.69 -8.51
CA MET A 1 -80.45 -14.25 -7.19
C MET A 1 -78.95 -14.00 -7.35
N VAL A 2 -78.46 -12.77 -7.57
CA VAL A 2 -78.39 -11.57 -6.70
C VAL A 2 -77.35 -11.72 -5.58
N PHE A 3 -76.17 -11.11 -5.86
CA PHE A 3 -75.25 -10.32 -5.02
C PHE A 3 -74.39 -10.94 -3.89
N ILE A 4 -73.11 -10.53 -3.87
CA ILE A 4 -72.36 -9.74 -2.83
C ILE A 4 -70.85 -9.89 -3.13
N LYS A 5 -70.17 -8.89 -3.74
CA LYS A 5 -69.37 -7.77 -3.18
C LYS A 5 -68.07 -8.13 -2.40
N SER A 6 -66.95 -7.68 -3.00
CA SER A 6 -65.79 -6.95 -2.43
C SER A 6 -64.89 -7.59 -1.36
N PHE A 7 -63.57 -7.66 -1.59
CA PHE A 7 -62.55 -6.73 -1.04
C PHE A 7 -61.10 -7.20 -1.34
N ALA A 8 -60.19 -6.22 -1.32
CA ALA A 8 -58.76 -6.23 -1.65
C ALA A 8 -57.84 -7.23 -0.90
N ALA A 9 -56.73 -7.61 -1.55
CA ALA A 9 -55.45 -7.97 -0.94
C ALA A 9 -54.32 -7.74 -1.97
N VAL A 10 -53.73 -6.53 -2.00
CA VAL A 10 -52.44 -6.16 -1.39
C VAL A 10 -51.27 -7.04 -1.87
N ALA A 11 -50.40 -6.39 -2.64
CA ALA A 11 -49.14 -6.89 -3.16
C ALA A 11 -48.12 -7.22 -2.05
N LEU A 12 -47.32 -8.26 -2.28
CA LEU A 12 -46.07 -8.52 -1.57
C LEU A 12 -45.04 -9.03 -2.59
N PHE A 13 -44.37 -8.09 -3.26
CA PHE A 13 -43.07 -8.36 -3.87
C PHE A 13 -42.02 -8.22 -2.77
N SER A 14 -41.66 -9.34 -2.14
CA SER A 14 -40.52 -9.39 -1.22
C SER A 14 -39.24 -9.36 -2.04
N TYR A 15 -38.65 -8.17 -2.17
CA TYR A 15 -37.27 -8.00 -2.60
C TYR A 15 -36.36 -8.69 -1.58
N LEU A 16 -35.82 -9.85 -1.93
CA LEU A 16 -34.61 -10.38 -1.31
C LEU A 16 -33.44 -9.59 -1.90
N ALA A 17 -33.15 -8.43 -1.32
CA ALA A 17 -31.84 -7.81 -1.47
C ALA A 17 -30.84 -8.74 -0.78
N VAL A 18 -30.19 -9.59 -1.55
CA VAL A 18 -28.95 -10.25 -1.12
C VAL A 18 -27.99 -9.12 -0.81
N ALA A 19 -27.74 -8.89 0.49
CA ALA A 19 -26.70 -7.98 0.92
C ALA A 19 -25.40 -8.48 0.28
N ALA A 20 -24.88 -7.73 -0.69
CA ALA A 20 -23.52 -7.93 -1.15
C ALA A 20 -22.62 -7.88 0.10
N PRO A 21 -21.61 -8.77 0.22
CA PRO A 21 -20.71 -8.72 1.35
C PRO A 21 -20.12 -7.31 1.42
N VAL A 22 -20.42 -6.59 2.50
CA VAL A 22 -19.75 -5.34 2.84
C VAL A 22 -18.28 -5.71 2.93
N ARG A 23 -17.48 -5.24 1.98
CA ARG A 23 -16.02 -5.32 2.09
C ARG A 23 -15.68 -4.59 3.39
N ARG A 24 -15.13 -5.32 4.34
CA ARG A 24 -14.48 -4.69 5.48
C ARG A 24 -13.15 -4.21 4.93
N GLU A 25 -13.18 -3.06 4.26
CA GLU A 25 -12.02 -2.23 3.96
C GLU A 25 -11.44 -1.83 5.31
N VAL A 26 -10.15 -2.09 5.48
CA VAL A 26 -9.52 -2.04 6.80
C VAL A 26 -8.53 -0.90 6.75
N PRO A 27 -8.75 0.14 7.55
CA PRO A 27 -9.26 1.43 7.09
C PRO A 27 -8.11 2.38 6.67
N GLN A 28 -7.18 1.88 5.86
CA GLN A 28 -5.97 2.63 5.52
C GLN A 28 -5.49 2.38 4.08
N GLU A 29 -6.05 1.43 3.36
CA GLU A 29 -5.57 1.01 2.05
C GLU A 29 -5.58 2.13 0.99
N HIS A 30 -6.48 3.12 1.12
CA HIS A 30 -6.57 4.29 0.25
C HIS A 30 -5.96 5.56 0.85
N SER A 31 -5.27 5.46 1.99
CA SER A 31 -4.60 6.61 2.62
C SER A 31 -3.54 7.26 1.71
N HIS A 32 -2.78 6.43 0.99
CA HIS A 32 -1.69 6.80 0.10
C HIS A 32 -2.08 6.67 -1.38
N GLU A 33 -3.29 7.10 -1.76
CA GLU A 33 -3.88 6.84 -3.07
C GLU A 33 -2.98 7.17 -4.29
N PRO A 34 -2.19 8.27 -4.33
CA PRO A 34 -1.31 8.55 -5.46
C PRO A 34 -0.28 7.44 -5.71
N ILE A 35 0.29 6.88 -4.64
CA ILE A 35 1.27 5.78 -4.71
C ILE A 35 0.56 4.51 -5.17
N LEU A 36 -0.62 4.22 -4.63
CA LEU A 36 -1.42 3.06 -4.99
C LEU A 36 -1.82 3.09 -6.47
N THR A 37 -2.30 4.24 -6.95
CA THR A 37 -2.68 4.45 -8.35
C THR A 37 -1.49 4.32 -9.29
N ALA A 38 -0.33 4.87 -8.94
CA ALA A 38 0.90 4.74 -9.74
C ALA A 38 1.36 3.27 -9.83
N VAL A 39 1.34 2.53 -8.71
CA VAL A 39 1.69 1.11 -8.70
C VAL A 39 0.67 0.25 -9.45
N ARG A 40 -0.63 0.59 -9.37
CA ARG A 40 -1.67 -0.07 -10.17
C ARG A 40 -1.40 0.05 -11.66
N ALA A 41 -1.04 1.25 -12.12
CA ALA A 41 -0.71 1.49 -13.52
C ALA A 41 0.51 0.67 -13.98
N THR A 42 1.59 0.67 -13.19
CA THR A 42 2.84 -0.02 -13.55
C THR A 42 2.73 -1.54 -13.42
N LEU A 43 2.03 -2.07 -12.41
CA LEU A 43 1.73 -3.51 -12.27
C LEU A 43 0.98 -4.04 -13.50
N ASN A 44 0.00 -3.28 -14.00
CA ASN A 44 -0.84 -3.70 -15.12
C ASN A 44 -0.11 -3.73 -16.48
N LEU A 45 1.11 -3.19 -16.58
CA LEU A 45 1.94 -3.34 -17.78
C LEU A 45 2.32 -4.81 -18.03
N ASN A 46 2.58 -5.56 -16.96
CA ASN A 46 2.84 -7.00 -17.01
C ASN A 46 2.60 -7.61 -15.62
N ASN A 47 1.55 -8.42 -15.50
CA ASN A 47 1.08 -9.01 -14.24
C ASN A 47 0.95 -10.54 -14.38
N PRO A 48 2.08 -11.29 -14.38
CA PRO A 48 2.07 -12.73 -14.59
C PRO A 48 1.38 -13.49 -13.45
N ASP A 49 1.41 -12.94 -12.24
CA ASP A 49 0.78 -13.52 -11.06
C ASP A 49 -0.72 -13.27 -10.97
N LYS A 50 -1.30 -12.52 -11.90
CA LYS A 50 -2.75 -12.22 -11.95
C LYS A 50 -3.26 -11.60 -10.63
N ILE A 51 -2.43 -10.77 -10.01
CA ILE A 51 -2.79 -9.99 -8.82
C ILE A 51 -3.93 -9.06 -9.22
N GLN A 52 -5.03 -9.04 -8.47
CA GLN A 52 -6.24 -8.35 -8.89
C GLN A 52 -6.08 -6.83 -8.85
N ASP A 53 -5.56 -6.33 -7.73
CA ASP A 53 -5.31 -4.91 -7.52
C ASP A 53 -4.26 -4.75 -6.41
N PRO A 54 -3.32 -3.79 -6.50
CA PRO A 54 -2.33 -3.57 -5.44
C PRO A 54 -2.94 -3.23 -4.08
N VAL A 55 -4.18 -2.74 -4.02
CA VAL A 55 -4.85 -2.37 -2.75
C VAL A 55 -4.94 -3.58 -1.80
N PHE A 56 -5.13 -4.78 -2.34
CA PHE A 56 -5.21 -6.01 -1.55
C PHE A 56 -3.91 -6.32 -0.81
N ALA A 57 -2.78 -5.80 -1.28
CA ALA A 57 -1.49 -6.01 -0.64
C ALA A 57 -1.29 -5.13 0.61
N LEU A 58 -2.10 -4.09 0.79
CA LEU A 58 -2.10 -3.22 1.97
C LEU A 58 -3.03 -3.70 3.08
N LEU A 59 -3.86 -4.71 2.76
CA LEU A 59 -4.76 -5.36 3.70
C LEU A 59 -4.02 -6.43 4.52
N GLY A 60 -4.61 -6.78 5.66
CA GLY A 60 -4.22 -7.97 6.42
C GLY A 60 -4.48 -9.25 5.62
N ASP A 61 -3.72 -10.31 5.92
CA ASP A 61 -3.63 -11.53 5.10
C ASP A 61 -5.00 -12.16 4.76
N ALA A 62 -5.95 -12.15 5.71
CA ALA A 62 -7.29 -12.70 5.47
C ALA A 62 -8.03 -12.00 4.31
N ALA A 63 -7.93 -10.68 4.21
CA ALA A 63 -8.57 -9.90 3.15
C ALA A 63 -7.69 -9.84 1.87
N ALA A 64 -6.37 -9.82 2.05
CA ALA A 64 -5.39 -9.86 0.96
C ALA A 64 -5.58 -11.09 0.04
N ALA A 65 -5.98 -12.23 0.60
CA ALA A 65 -6.25 -13.47 -0.13
C ALA A 65 -7.23 -13.30 -1.30
N ALA A 66 -8.19 -12.38 -1.21
CA ALA A 66 -9.18 -12.14 -2.26
C ALA A 66 -8.58 -11.55 -3.54
N GLY A 67 -7.42 -10.88 -3.45
CA GLY A 67 -6.75 -10.24 -4.57
C GLY A 67 -5.35 -10.77 -4.90
N ALA A 68 -4.85 -11.75 -4.16
CA ALA A 68 -3.47 -12.21 -4.23
C ALA A 68 -3.08 -12.89 -5.57
N GLY A 69 -4.06 -13.32 -6.37
CA GLY A 69 -3.80 -14.06 -7.61
C GLY A 69 -3.04 -15.37 -7.34
N ASN A 70 -1.87 -15.51 -7.95
CA ASN A 70 -1.02 -16.69 -7.80
C ASN A 70 -0.12 -16.63 -6.57
N ILE A 71 0.01 -15.48 -5.91
CA ILE A 71 0.83 -15.33 -4.70
C ILE A 71 0.22 -16.13 -3.55
N LYS A 72 1.02 -17.00 -2.93
CA LYS A 72 0.58 -17.88 -1.83
C LYS A 72 1.01 -17.38 -0.46
N ASN A 73 2.19 -16.78 -0.37
CA ASN A 73 2.69 -16.17 0.85
C ASN A 73 2.14 -14.75 0.96
N LEU A 74 1.05 -14.58 1.71
CA LEU A 74 0.34 -13.30 1.79
C LEU A 74 1.13 -12.24 2.55
N ALA A 75 2.01 -12.63 3.49
CA ALA A 75 2.98 -11.72 4.09
C ALA A 75 3.94 -11.11 3.06
N CYS A 76 4.14 -11.79 1.93
CA CYS A 76 4.95 -11.34 0.80
C CYS A 76 4.17 -10.65 -0.32
N LEU A 77 2.84 -10.54 -0.23
CA LEU A 77 2.04 -9.99 -1.34
C LEU A 77 2.45 -8.55 -1.70
N GLN A 78 2.68 -7.68 -0.72
CA GLN A 78 3.14 -6.31 -0.98
C GLN A 78 4.52 -6.28 -1.63
N GLN A 79 5.42 -7.16 -1.19
CA GLN A 79 6.73 -7.30 -1.83
C GLN A 79 6.59 -7.73 -3.28
N ALA A 80 5.77 -8.75 -3.56
CA ALA A 80 5.55 -9.24 -4.92
C ALA A 80 4.94 -8.17 -5.84
N VAL A 81 3.96 -7.40 -5.36
CA VAL A 81 3.38 -6.26 -6.09
C VAL A 81 4.44 -5.21 -6.39
N ALA A 82 5.19 -4.77 -5.37
CA ALA A 82 6.22 -3.77 -5.51
C ALA A 82 7.33 -4.22 -6.47
N ASP A 83 7.77 -5.48 -6.35
CA ASP A 83 8.84 -6.07 -7.15
C ASP A 83 8.45 -6.21 -8.63
N GLN A 84 7.20 -6.61 -8.91
CA GLN A 84 6.68 -6.67 -10.27
C GLN A 84 6.48 -5.27 -10.87
N ALA A 85 5.91 -4.33 -10.12
CA ALA A 85 5.74 -2.94 -10.54
C ALA A 85 7.10 -2.27 -10.84
N PHE A 86 8.09 -2.47 -9.96
CA PHE A 86 9.45 -1.98 -10.15
C PHE A 86 10.11 -2.60 -11.39
N THR A 87 9.97 -3.92 -11.58
CA THR A 87 10.47 -4.61 -12.79
C THR A 87 9.89 -3.98 -14.06
N ASN A 88 8.58 -3.72 -14.07
CA ASN A 88 7.90 -3.12 -15.22
C ASN A 88 8.38 -1.68 -15.48
N ALA A 89 8.48 -0.87 -14.42
CA ALA A 89 8.97 0.50 -14.52
C ALA A 89 10.43 0.56 -14.99
N LYS A 90 11.30 -0.31 -14.46
CA LYS A 90 12.70 -0.43 -14.85
C LYS A 90 12.84 -0.84 -16.32
N ALA A 91 12.04 -1.77 -16.79
CA ALA A 91 12.01 -2.17 -18.20
C ALA A 91 11.55 -1.03 -19.13
N ALA A 92 10.69 -0.13 -18.64
CA ALA A 92 10.23 1.05 -19.36
C ALA A 92 11.16 2.28 -19.24
N GLY A 93 12.21 2.22 -18.40
CA GLY A 93 13.03 3.39 -18.08
C GLY A 93 12.29 4.47 -17.28
N ASP A 94 11.21 4.10 -16.60
CA ASP A 94 10.35 5.01 -15.83
C ASP A 94 10.85 5.15 -14.39
N VAL A 95 11.64 6.19 -14.13
CA VAL A 95 12.16 6.48 -12.78
C VAL A 95 11.03 6.76 -11.79
N ASN A 96 9.98 7.48 -12.20
CA ASN A 96 8.85 7.76 -11.31
C ASN A 96 8.10 6.47 -10.96
N GLY A 97 7.92 5.56 -11.91
CA GLY A 97 7.37 4.23 -11.66
C GLY A 97 8.23 3.40 -10.70
N MET A 98 9.55 3.45 -10.83
CA MET A 98 10.47 2.78 -9.90
C MET A 98 10.34 3.37 -8.48
N VAL A 99 10.32 4.70 -8.35
CA VAL A 99 10.16 5.38 -7.05
C VAL A 99 8.82 5.03 -6.40
N ASN A 100 7.71 5.02 -7.15
CA ASN A 100 6.40 4.66 -6.60
C ASN A 100 6.35 3.19 -6.13
N ALA A 101 7.04 2.28 -6.84
CA ALA A 101 7.15 0.90 -6.38
C ALA A 101 7.96 0.77 -5.08
N LEU A 102 9.04 1.55 -4.92
CA LEU A 102 9.82 1.62 -3.67
C LEU A 102 8.98 2.20 -2.52
N LEU A 103 8.26 3.31 -2.76
CA LEU A 103 7.34 3.91 -1.79
C LEU A 103 6.27 2.90 -1.35
N PHE A 104 5.65 2.22 -2.31
CA PHE A 104 4.65 1.19 -2.03
C PHE A 104 5.19 0.01 -1.23
N ARG A 105 6.47 -0.34 -1.40
CA ARG A 105 7.11 -1.38 -0.58
C ARG A 105 7.24 -0.96 0.89
N ALA A 106 7.43 0.34 1.13
CA ALA A 106 7.66 0.91 2.44
C ALA A 106 6.38 1.25 3.21
N ILE A 107 5.28 1.64 2.55
CA ILE A 107 4.04 2.00 3.26
C ILE A 107 3.52 0.85 4.13
N GLU A 108 2.87 1.22 5.24
CA GLU A 108 2.34 0.29 6.21
C GLU A 108 1.28 -0.64 5.60
N ARG A 109 1.38 -1.93 5.94
CA ARG A 109 0.28 -2.89 5.76
C ARG A 109 -0.56 -2.93 7.02
N ASN A 110 -1.86 -2.82 6.86
CA ASN A 110 -2.77 -2.88 7.98
C ASN A 110 -2.91 -4.33 8.52
N THR A 111 -2.97 -4.47 9.84
CA THR A 111 -3.06 -5.75 10.56
C THR A 111 -4.41 -5.99 11.24
N GLY A 112 -5.35 -5.04 11.12
CA GLY A 112 -6.69 -5.12 11.72
C GLY A 112 -6.71 -4.93 13.24
N LYS A 113 -5.59 -4.52 13.85
CA LYS A 113 -5.49 -4.18 15.27
C LYS A 113 -4.42 -3.12 15.49
N VAL A 114 -4.76 -2.07 16.23
CA VAL A 114 -3.81 -1.03 16.63
C VAL A 114 -2.65 -1.62 17.45
N GLY A 115 -1.44 -1.28 17.06
CA GLY A 115 -0.19 -1.72 17.69
C GLY A 115 0.21 -3.17 17.39
N LEU A 116 -0.46 -3.84 16.46
CA LEU A 116 -0.05 -5.15 15.96
C LEU A 116 0.92 -4.97 14.79
N ALA A 117 2.16 -5.42 14.98
CA ALA A 117 3.16 -5.47 13.94
C ALA A 117 2.73 -6.38 12.77
N SER A 118 2.98 -5.91 11.56
CA SER A 118 2.74 -6.64 10.32
C SER A 118 3.77 -7.74 10.12
N ALA A 119 3.33 -8.92 9.67
CA ALA A 119 4.24 -10.01 9.33
C ALA A 119 5.20 -9.57 8.21
N LEU A 120 6.50 -9.76 8.44
CA LEU A 120 7.52 -9.47 7.42
C LEU A 120 7.56 -10.60 6.39
N CYS A 121 7.74 -10.22 5.13
CA CYS A 121 8.03 -11.17 4.07
C CYS A 121 9.38 -11.86 4.31
N ASN A 122 9.44 -13.17 4.11
CA ASN A 122 10.64 -13.99 4.26
C ASN A 122 11.20 -14.51 2.92
N GLU A 123 10.66 -14.04 1.81
CA GLU A 123 11.12 -14.37 0.46
C GLU A 123 12.03 -13.27 -0.08
N THR A 124 12.92 -13.63 -1.01
CA THR A 124 13.82 -12.69 -1.65
C THR A 124 13.15 -12.06 -2.88
N ALA A 125 13.06 -10.73 -2.92
CA ALA A 125 12.61 -10.02 -4.11
C ALA A 125 13.61 -10.16 -5.26
N LYS A 126 13.13 -10.10 -6.50
CA LYS A 126 13.97 -10.16 -7.69
C LYS A 126 14.85 -8.90 -7.82
N ASN A 127 14.31 -7.74 -7.49
CA ASN A 127 15.03 -6.48 -7.53
C ASN A 127 15.69 -6.19 -6.17
N PRO A 128 17.03 -6.03 -6.11
CA PRO A 128 17.75 -5.72 -4.88
C PRO A 128 17.23 -4.46 -4.18
N GLU A 129 16.79 -3.46 -4.94
CA GLU A 129 16.23 -2.21 -4.44
C GLU A 129 14.95 -2.46 -3.62
N ILE A 130 14.11 -3.42 -4.06
CA ILE A 130 12.90 -3.83 -3.35
C ILE A 130 13.24 -4.76 -2.18
N ALA A 131 14.22 -5.64 -2.34
CA ALA A 131 14.68 -6.55 -1.29
C ALA A 131 15.28 -5.82 -0.08
N ALA A 132 15.85 -4.63 -0.29
CA ALA A 132 16.43 -3.79 0.78
C ALA A 132 15.36 -3.15 1.69
N ILE A 133 14.11 -3.09 1.24
CA ILE A 133 13.03 -2.37 1.92
C ILE A 133 12.02 -3.35 2.53
N THR A 134 11.64 -3.07 3.76
CA THR A 134 10.47 -3.68 4.41
C THR A 134 9.39 -2.64 4.63
N GLN A 135 8.18 -3.09 4.92
CA GLN A 135 7.06 -2.20 5.20
C GLN A 135 7.13 -1.59 6.60
N HIS A 136 6.61 -0.38 6.72
CA HIS A 136 6.33 0.26 7.99
C HIS A 136 5.46 -0.64 8.87
N GLN A 137 5.71 -0.52 10.16
CA GLN A 137 4.92 -1.15 11.21
C GLN A 137 3.90 -0.15 11.73
N ASP A 138 2.79 -0.68 12.26
CA ASP A 138 1.79 0.14 12.95
C ASP A 138 2.48 1.04 13.98
N PRO A 139 2.26 2.37 13.97
CA PRO A 139 2.98 3.33 14.79
C PRO A 139 2.82 3.12 16.31
N ALA A 140 1.77 2.43 16.75
CA ALA A 140 1.57 2.05 18.15
C ALA A 140 2.27 0.73 18.52
N SER A 141 2.93 0.06 17.57
CA SER A 141 3.70 -1.16 17.82
C SER A 141 4.97 -0.88 18.63
N PRO A 142 5.48 -1.85 19.41
CA PRO A 142 6.76 -1.71 20.09
C PRO A 142 7.90 -1.36 19.11
N ASN A 143 8.66 -0.31 19.43
CA ASN A 143 9.79 0.19 18.63
C ASN A 143 9.42 0.69 17.21
N ALA A 144 8.15 0.96 16.91
CA ALA A 144 7.71 1.39 15.58
C ALA A 144 8.46 2.64 15.09
N ALA A 145 8.60 3.68 15.92
CA ALA A 145 9.29 4.91 15.52
C ALA A 145 10.75 4.68 15.06
N ALA A 146 11.51 3.83 15.77
CA ALA A 146 12.88 3.50 15.38
C ALA A 146 12.92 2.61 14.13
N THR A 147 11.99 1.66 14.03
CA THR A 147 11.89 0.73 12.89
C THR A 147 11.49 1.47 11.61
N ASN A 148 10.47 2.32 11.68
CA ASN A 148 9.96 3.08 10.56
C ASN A 148 10.97 4.13 10.10
N LYS A 149 11.66 4.80 11.03
CA LYS A 149 12.81 5.66 10.67
C LYS A 149 13.86 4.90 9.85
N ALA A 150 14.27 3.72 10.30
CA ALA A 150 15.26 2.92 9.58
C ALA A 150 14.77 2.54 8.16
N ILE A 151 13.48 2.23 8.02
CA ILE A 151 12.84 1.96 6.73
C ILE A 151 12.88 3.19 5.82
N VAL A 152 12.48 4.38 6.30
CA VAL A 152 12.52 5.62 5.50
C VAL A 152 13.95 5.97 5.07
N LEU A 153 14.93 5.81 5.95
CA LEU A 153 16.32 6.10 5.59
C LEU A 153 16.88 5.11 4.56
N GLU A 154 16.49 3.84 4.62
CA GLU A 154 16.88 2.86 3.60
C GLU A 154 16.15 3.12 2.28
N LEU A 155 14.84 3.39 2.33
CA LEU A 155 14.04 3.81 1.19
C LEU A 155 14.67 5.00 0.46
N ALA A 156 15.10 6.03 1.20
CA ALA A 156 15.74 7.20 0.61
C ALA A 156 17.00 6.86 -0.20
N LYS A 157 17.82 5.92 0.29
CA LYS A 157 18.99 5.43 -0.47
C LYS A 157 18.58 4.70 -1.74
N GLN A 158 17.53 3.88 -1.68
CA GLN A 158 17.05 3.16 -2.86
C GLN A 158 16.42 4.10 -3.89
N ILE A 159 15.70 5.14 -3.44
CA ILE A 159 15.19 6.19 -4.33
C ILE A 159 16.36 6.95 -5.00
N ALA A 160 17.40 7.30 -4.23
CA ALA A 160 18.60 7.94 -4.76
C ALA A 160 19.32 7.06 -5.80
N SER A 161 19.43 5.74 -5.52
CA SER A 161 20.17 4.80 -6.37
C SER A 161 19.53 4.61 -7.75
N VAL A 162 18.20 4.78 -7.86
CA VAL A 162 17.46 4.75 -9.13
C VAL A 162 17.31 6.13 -9.80
N GLY A 163 17.86 7.18 -9.19
CA GLY A 163 17.85 8.55 -9.72
C GLY A 163 16.61 9.39 -9.37
N GLY A 164 15.81 8.98 -8.39
CA GLY A 164 14.70 9.77 -7.85
C GLY A 164 15.14 10.81 -6.80
N ASP A 165 14.20 11.63 -6.33
CA ASP A 165 14.44 12.55 -5.21
C ASP A 165 14.36 11.81 -3.87
N PRO A 166 15.46 11.69 -3.10
CA PRO A 166 15.45 10.96 -1.83
C PRO A 166 14.45 11.49 -0.80
N LEU A 167 14.06 12.78 -0.89
CA LEU A 167 13.06 13.36 0.00
C LEU A 167 11.65 12.79 -0.24
N ASP A 168 11.40 12.16 -1.41
CA ASP A 168 10.15 11.45 -1.65
C ASP A 168 9.92 10.33 -0.63
N ALA A 169 10.97 9.80 0.01
CA ALA A 169 10.85 8.81 1.07
C ALA A 169 9.94 9.26 2.23
N LEU A 170 9.85 10.57 2.51
CA LEU A 170 8.97 11.13 3.54
C LEU A 170 7.49 10.85 3.26
N LYS A 171 7.11 10.71 1.98
CA LYS A 171 5.73 10.40 1.56
C LYS A 171 5.28 8.99 1.97
N SER A 172 6.19 8.13 2.44
CA SER A 172 5.84 6.79 2.96
C SER A 172 5.48 6.78 4.44
N GLY A 173 5.57 7.94 5.11
CA GLY A 173 5.31 8.08 6.54
C GLY A 173 3.95 7.55 6.97
N THR A 174 3.80 7.39 8.28
CA THR A 174 2.63 6.75 8.89
C THR A 174 1.73 7.76 9.59
N PHE A 175 0.66 7.28 10.23
CA PHE A 175 -0.19 8.11 11.08
C PHE A 175 0.42 8.31 12.47
N ALA A 176 -0.14 9.23 13.27
CA ALA A 176 0.17 9.26 14.70
C ALA A 176 -0.26 7.94 15.38
N PRO A 177 0.48 7.42 16.38
CA PRO A 177 0.12 6.21 17.11
C PRO A 177 -1.32 6.24 17.65
N GLY A 178 -2.08 5.18 17.37
CA GLY A 178 -3.45 5.01 17.87
C GLY A 178 -3.52 4.53 19.32
N ASP A 179 -4.73 4.49 19.88
CA ASP A 179 -4.99 3.87 21.19
C ASP A 179 -4.99 2.34 21.07
N LEU A 180 -4.18 1.66 21.89
CA LEU A 180 -4.11 0.19 21.95
C LEU A 180 -5.43 -0.46 22.40
N ASN A 181 -6.34 0.32 23.00
CA ASN A 181 -7.68 -0.13 23.38
C ASN A 181 -8.72 0.09 22.28
N ASP A 182 -8.33 0.61 21.11
CA ASP A 182 -9.22 0.76 19.97
C ASP A 182 -9.61 -0.60 19.37
N ASN A 183 -10.87 -0.97 19.56
CA ASN A 183 -11.45 -2.22 19.06
C ASN A 183 -11.86 -2.15 17.58
N THR A 184 -11.78 -0.99 16.94
CA THR A 184 -12.07 -0.83 15.51
C THR A 184 -10.89 -1.23 14.64
N GLY A 185 -9.67 -1.20 15.20
CA GLY A 185 -8.43 -1.42 14.45
C GLY A 185 -8.04 -0.26 13.53
N LYS A 186 -8.75 0.88 13.61
CA LYS A 186 -8.52 2.05 12.77
C LYS A 186 -7.38 2.93 13.30
N GLY A 187 -7.28 3.10 14.61
CA GLY A 187 -6.39 4.10 15.19
C GLY A 187 -6.70 5.50 14.63
N ASN A 188 -5.66 6.25 14.29
CA ASN A 188 -5.78 7.59 13.71
C ASN A 188 -5.79 7.59 12.17
N SER A 189 -5.91 6.42 11.55
CA SER A 189 -5.88 6.30 10.08
C SER A 189 -7.11 6.91 9.41
N CYS A 190 -7.00 7.11 8.11
CA CYS A 190 -8.08 7.50 7.22
C CYS A 190 -8.11 6.56 6.02
N ASP A 191 -9.29 6.43 5.41
CA ASP A 191 -9.52 5.63 4.22
C ASP A 191 -10.54 6.35 3.33
N ASP A 192 -10.12 6.81 2.15
CA ASP A 192 -11.04 7.44 1.21
C ASP A 192 -10.61 7.17 -0.23
N ALA A 193 -11.24 6.17 -0.84
CA ALA A 193 -11.04 5.83 -2.25
C ALA A 193 -11.48 6.94 -3.22
N ASN A 194 -12.22 7.96 -2.75
CA ASN A 194 -12.63 9.11 -3.56
C ASN A 194 -11.69 10.30 -3.44
N ASP A 195 -10.66 10.22 -2.58
CA ASP A 195 -9.62 11.24 -2.47
C ASP A 195 -8.41 10.86 -3.34
N PRO A 196 -8.29 11.37 -4.58
CA PRO A 196 -7.20 11.02 -5.47
C PRO A 196 -5.83 11.48 -4.97
N ASN A 197 -5.80 12.40 -4.00
CA ASN A 197 -4.55 12.88 -3.41
C ASN A 197 -4.14 12.06 -2.18
N GLY A 198 -5.00 11.14 -1.71
CA GLY A 198 -4.79 10.35 -0.50
C GLY A 198 -5.14 11.14 0.76
N CYS A 199 -6.03 10.58 1.57
CA CYS A 199 -6.57 11.26 2.73
C CYS A 199 -5.50 11.60 3.79
N ILE A 200 -4.38 10.86 3.84
CA ILE A 200 -3.27 11.16 4.77
C ILE A 200 -2.63 12.51 4.44
N PHE A 201 -2.60 12.87 3.17
CA PHE A 201 -2.02 14.12 2.69
C PHE A 201 -3.04 15.26 2.77
N THR A 202 -4.27 15.06 2.29
CA THR A 202 -5.28 16.12 2.27
C THR A 202 -5.73 16.56 3.66
N GLN A 203 -5.71 15.65 4.63
CA GLN A 203 -6.06 15.94 6.02
C GLN A 203 -4.83 16.29 6.87
N ASN A 204 -3.63 16.33 6.29
CA ASN A 204 -2.36 16.58 6.99
C ASN A 204 -2.14 15.64 8.18
N LEU A 205 -2.39 14.35 7.97
CA LEU A 205 -2.25 13.30 8.98
C LEU A 205 -0.91 12.56 8.91
N LEU A 206 -0.12 12.80 7.86
CA LEU A 206 1.21 12.22 7.67
C LEU A 206 2.14 12.64 8.80
N VAL A 207 2.74 11.65 9.46
CA VAL A 207 3.86 11.83 10.38
C VAL A 207 5.12 11.34 9.69
N GLU A 208 6.08 12.24 9.50
CA GLU A 208 7.38 11.91 8.93
C GLU A 208 8.21 11.11 9.94
N ASP A 209 8.65 9.90 9.56
CA ASP A 209 9.47 9.03 10.41
C ASP A 209 10.96 9.44 10.45
N ALA A 210 11.39 10.34 9.56
CA ALA A 210 12.74 10.90 9.50
C ALA A 210 12.69 12.38 9.08
N THR A 211 13.73 13.14 9.39
CA THR A 211 13.88 14.52 8.93
C THR A 211 14.56 14.58 7.57
N ALA A 212 14.35 15.68 6.84
CA ALA A 212 15.06 15.93 5.57
C ALA A 212 16.59 15.92 5.72
N ASP A 213 17.13 16.35 6.86
CA ASP A 213 18.58 16.36 7.09
C ASP A 213 19.13 14.95 7.40
N GLU A 214 18.37 14.11 8.12
CA GLU A 214 18.71 12.69 8.28
C GLU A 214 18.70 11.96 6.92
N ILE A 215 17.73 12.26 6.04
CA ILE A 215 17.70 11.73 4.68
C ILE A 215 18.93 12.15 3.88
N LYS A 216 19.25 13.45 3.85
CA LYS A 216 20.44 13.96 3.14
C LYS A 216 21.72 13.29 3.65
N ALA A 217 21.83 13.09 4.96
CA ALA A 217 22.96 12.40 5.57
C ALA A 217 23.01 10.92 5.16
N ALA A 218 21.87 10.22 5.12
CA ALA A 218 21.81 8.80 4.77
C ALA A 218 22.15 8.52 3.31
N VAL A 219 21.86 9.45 2.40
CA VAL A 219 22.15 9.32 0.97
C VAL A 219 23.49 9.90 0.54
N ALA A 220 24.25 10.50 1.48
CA ALA A 220 25.57 11.02 1.19
C ALA A 220 26.48 9.88 0.68
N GLY A 221 26.85 9.93 -0.60
CA GLY A 221 27.69 8.93 -1.25
C GLY A 221 26.94 7.83 -2.03
N VAL A 222 25.61 7.89 -2.11
CA VAL A 222 24.85 7.04 -3.03
C VAL A 222 24.99 7.62 -4.44
N SER A 223 25.64 6.89 -5.35
CA SER A 223 25.65 7.20 -6.78
C SER A 223 24.42 6.58 -7.44
N SER A 224 23.69 7.35 -8.25
CA SER A 224 22.69 6.77 -9.14
C SER A 224 23.38 5.78 -10.08
N GLY A 225 22.81 4.58 -10.22
CA GLY A 225 23.34 3.60 -11.15
C GLY A 225 23.22 4.13 -12.57
N ASN A 226 24.31 4.66 -13.13
CA ASN A 226 24.40 4.97 -14.55
C ASN A 226 24.08 3.69 -15.33
N ASN A 227 22.85 3.58 -15.86
CA ASN A 227 22.54 2.69 -16.96
C ASN A 227 23.32 3.18 -18.19
N ALA A 228 24.61 2.88 -18.23
CA ALA A 228 25.40 2.87 -19.44
C ALA A 228 24.96 1.65 -20.28
N ALA A 229 23.73 1.71 -20.80
CA ALA A 229 23.36 0.92 -21.96
C ALA A 229 24.10 1.56 -23.15
N ALA A 230 25.23 0.95 -23.47
CA ALA A 230 26.04 1.27 -24.64
C ALA A 230 25.18 1.29 -25.92
N SER A 231 24.87 2.50 -26.41
CA SER A 231 24.61 2.69 -27.83
C SER A 231 25.97 2.71 -28.53
N ALA A 232 26.45 1.51 -28.86
CA ALA A 232 27.54 1.29 -29.79
C ALA A 232 27.12 0.17 -30.74
N ARG A 233 26.39 0.54 -31.79
CA ARG A 233 26.56 0.13 -33.20
C ARG A 233 25.49 0.74 -34.08
#